data_AF-A0A0G0BN72-F1
#
_entry.id   AF-A0A0G0BN72-F1
#
_cell.length_a   1.000
_cell.length_b   1.000
_cell.length_c   1.000
_cell.angle_alpha   90.00
_cell.angle_beta   90.00
_cell.angle_gamma   90.00
#
_symmetry.space_group_name_H-M   'P 1'
#
loop_
_entity.id
_entity.type
_entity.pdbx_description
1 polymer ?
#
loop_
_entity_poly.entity_id
_entity_poly.type
_entity_poly.pdbx_seq_one_letter_code
_entity_poly.pdbx_strand_id
1 'polypeptide(L)'
;MFGYKDSKKNNQKLTDQEKKTEMFFSGQENNIDSDYNFSVHTMKDDLVSSLNGGITDAKEEDLKKLKMPFPNKADISAPKINNEKMTVKDSPFLEKNTSFRIDLSQNAKESDLNESLVKKEFSDKKNIDFERKEKVEASALSERMENNFSQKRDSKMNNSKQSFVAVNSSDEFSHPIEKHLNWKKVVVISVIAVIFLAVFGGAYYLYITRKTAEPQLSVENPIIDNDVVSDIHESDEFMYSSENPNYLNLDMETANNESISQLLTDTFENILVEQENIAIEFILRDINNNPIAFSRFAYIFPLSLPEAVLGEMDENFSLFLMKNGNNRRIGLAVDVKDSNVVPFVLKENESTLVSALRLLFLKKEIGDVSNVEFKDGSYGNIRVRYANVNPADGDSIDYAIWADKFLISTNKDSLRSVIDKIEAEKNSEQIVEVNDADIFDENQGDVSDLETGIVK
;
A
#
# COMPACT_ATOMS: atom_id res chain seq x y z
N MET A 1 -16.83 29.14 -58.24
CA MET A 1 -18.06 29.96 -58.14
C MET A 1 -19.21 29.04 -57.76
N PHE A 2 -19.39 28.74 -56.48
CA PHE A 2 -20.63 28.18 -55.92
C PHE A 2 -20.74 28.66 -54.47
N GLY A 3 -21.85 29.32 -54.18
CA GLY A 3 -22.04 30.16 -53.00
C GLY A 3 -22.58 29.42 -51.79
N TYR A 4 -22.07 29.83 -50.62
CA TYR A 4 -22.65 29.54 -49.32
C TYR A 4 -23.97 30.30 -49.15
N LYS A 5 -25.02 29.59 -48.72
CA LYS A 5 -26.26 30.20 -48.22
C LYS A 5 -26.33 29.99 -46.70
N ASP A 6 -26.47 31.12 -46.01
CA ASP A 6 -26.77 31.24 -44.59
C ASP A 6 -28.09 30.57 -44.20
N SER A 7 -28.09 29.81 -43.10
CA SER A 7 -29.31 29.46 -42.36
C SER A 7 -29.21 29.95 -40.91
N LYS A 8 -29.60 31.21 -40.69
CA LYS A 8 -30.03 31.70 -39.38
C LYS A 8 -31.55 31.64 -39.32
N LYS A 9 -32.07 31.12 -38.18
CA LYS A 9 -33.39 31.28 -37.55
C LYS A 9 -34.12 29.96 -37.35
N ASN A 10 -34.08 29.47 -36.11
CA ASN A 10 -35.27 29.05 -35.35
C ASN A 10 -34.80 28.50 -34.01
N ASN A 11 -35.00 29.25 -32.93
CA ASN A 11 -35.18 28.73 -31.57
C ASN A 11 -35.67 29.85 -30.66
N GLN A 12 -36.98 30.10 -30.72
CA GLN A 12 -37.73 30.81 -29.70
C GLN A 12 -39.11 30.17 -29.64
N LYS A 13 -39.27 29.19 -28.73
CA LYS A 13 -40.50 28.79 -28.03
C LYS A 13 -40.25 27.44 -27.36
N LEU A 14 -39.79 27.46 -26.12
CA LEU A 14 -40.28 26.53 -25.11
C LEU A 14 -40.48 27.29 -23.81
N THR A 15 -41.73 27.25 -23.40
CA THR A 15 -42.42 28.01 -22.36
C THR A 15 -42.52 27.17 -21.09
N ASP A 16 -42.21 27.78 -19.96
CA ASP A 16 -43.01 27.78 -18.72
C ASP A 16 -43.35 26.46 -18.01
N GLN A 17 -42.49 25.43 -18.03
CA GLN A 17 -42.63 24.26 -17.13
C GLN A 17 -41.57 24.09 -16.03
N GLU A 18 -40.53 24.94 -15.95
CA GLU A 18 -39.46 24.79 -14.94
C GLU A 18 -39.51 25.79 -13.77
N LYS A 19 -40.68 26.39 -13.47
CA LYS A 19 -40.82 27.35 -12.35
C LYS A 19 -41.59 26.83 -11.13
N LYS A 20 -41.79 25.51 -11.00
CA LYS A 20 -42.59 24.94 -9.89
C LYS A 20 -41.84 23.97 -8.97
N THR A 21 -40.52 23.86 -9.08
CA THR A 21 -39.73 22.91 -8.27
C THR A 21 -38.77 23.57 -7.26
N GLU A 22 -38.74 24.91 -7.16
CA GLU A 22 -37.82 25.63 -6.25
C GLU A 22 -38.49 26.26 -5.02
N MET A 23 -39.53 25.66 -4.43
CA MET A 23 -40.20 26.22 -3.22
C MET A 23 -40.46 25.24 -2.07
N PHE A 24 -39.74 24.11 -1.98
CA PHE A 24 -39.92 23.16 -0.87
C PHE A 24 -38.61 22.60 -0.32
N PHE A 25 -37.67 23.46 0.10
CA PHE A 25 -36.65 23.07 1.08
C PHE A 25 -36.25 24.28 1.91
N SER A 26 -37.07 24.61 2.90
CA SER A 26 -36.69 25.51 3.99
C SER A 26 -37.08 24.88 5.33
N GLY A 27 -36.08 24.61 6.18
CA GLY A 27 -36.24 24.56 7.62
C GLY A 27 -36.32 23.18 8.27
N GLN A 28 -35.16 22.54 8.46
CA GLN A 28 -34.88 21.81 9.71
C GLN A 28 -33.48 22.18 10.20
N GLU A 29 -33.43 23.12 11.14
CA GLU A 29 -32.27 23.36 11.99
C GLU A 29 -32.16 22.20 12.98
N ASN A 30 -31.19 21.30 12.75
CA ASN A 30 -30.80 20.33 13.74
C ASN A 30 -29.83 21.00 14.72
N ASN A 31 -30.35 21.39 15.89
CA ASN A 31 -29.55 21.66 17.08
C ASN A 31 -28.85 20.36 17.50
N ILE A 32 -27.58 20.23 17.15
CA ILE A 32 -26.71 19.18 17.67
C ILE A 32 -26.11 19.71 18.97
N ASP A 33 -26.58 19.18 20.10
CA ASP A 33 -25.95 19.35 21.41
C ASP A 33 -24.50 18.85 21.32
N SER A 34 -23.57 19.79 21.44
CA SER A 34 -22.12 19.56 21.41
C SER A 34 -21.57 19.42 22.83
N ASP A 35 -21.97 18.35 23.52
CA ASP A 35 -21.43 17.97 24.83
C ASP A 35 -20.46 16.77 24.75
N TYR A 36 -19.80 16.56 23.61
CA TYR A 36 -18.64 15.67 23.52
C TYR A 36 -17.37 16.41 23.94
N ASN A 37 -17.15 16.45 25.25
CA ASN A 37 -15.92 16.90 25.86
C ASN A 37 -14.82 15.86 25.59
N PHE A 38 -14.10 15.98 24.47
CA PHE A 38 -12.87 15.24 24.23
C PHE A 38 -11.83 15.67 25.27
N SER A 39 -11.57 14.81 26.26
CA SER A 39 -10.44 15.01 27.15
C SER A 39 -9.17 14.76 26.34
N VAL A 40 -8.53 15.85 25.90
CA VAL A 40 -7.21 15.82 25.28
C VAL A 40 -6.22 15.46 26.38
N HIS A 41 -5.94 14.17 26.54
CA HIS A 41 -4.82 13.73 27.36
C HIS A 41 -3.54 14.28 26.72
N THR A 42 -2.90 15.23 27.41
CA THR A 42 -1.62 15.72 26.96
C THR A 42 -0.57 14.69 27.32
N MET A 43 0.49 14.58 26.51
CA MET A 43 1.63 13.68 26.78
C MET A 43 2.24 13.87 28.19
N LYS A 44 1.96 15.01 28.83
CA LYS A 44 2.30 15.32 30.21
C LYS A 44 1.53 14.47 31.23
N ASP A 45 0.27 14.15 30.96
CA ASP A 45 -0.59 13.34 31.84
C ASP A 45 -0.20 11.86 31.80
N ASP A 46 0.25 11.37 30.64
CA ASP A 46 0.78 10.00 30.47
C ASP A 46 2.20 9.83 31.06
N LEU A 47 3.00 10.90 31.09
CA LEU A 47 4.27 10.91 31.81
C LEU A 47 4.06 10.91 33.33
N VAL A 48 3.04 11.59 33.83
CA VAL A 48 2.71 11.59 35.27
C VAL A 48 2.08 10.26 35.70
N SER A 49 1.29 9.60 34.84
CA SER A 49 0.73 8.28 35.15
C SER A 49 1.77 7.16 35.14
N SER A 50 2.79 7.24 34.27
CA SER A 50 3.93 6.31 34.26
C SER A 50 4.93 6.54 35.39
N LEU A 51 5.07 7.77 35.89
CA LEU A 51 5.91 8.09 37.06
C LEU A 51 5.24 7.78 38.41
N ASN A 52 3.90 7.70 38.46
CA ASN A 52 3.17 7.35 39.68
C ASN A 52 3.07 5.85 39.95
N GLY A 53 3.68 5.02 39.10
CA GLY A 53 3.95 3.60 39.36
C GLY A 53 5.14 3.39 40.30
N GLY A 54 5.02 3.84 41.55
CA GLY A 54 5.79 3.24 42.66
C GLY A 54 7.12 3.89 43.08
N ILE A 55 7.23 5.22 43.13
CA ILE A 55 8.24 5.91 43.96
C ILE A 55 7.59 7.10 44.67
N THR A 56 6.85 6.82 45.76
CA THR A 56 6.59 7.86 46.77
C THR A 56 7.80 7.88 47.70
N ASP A 57 8.68 8.87 47.50
CA ASP A 57 9.64 9.45 48.46
C ASP A 57 10.98 9.84 47.80
N ALA A 58 10.95 10.56 46.68
CA ALA A 58 12.12 11.32 46.23
C ALA A 58 12.04 12.74 46.80
N LYS A 59 12.92 13.06 47.75
CA LYS A 59 13.05 14.40 48.34
C LYS A 59 13.50 15.40 47.28
N GLU A 60 12.90 16.58 47.28
CA GLU A 60 13.14 17.72 46.37
C GLU A 60 14.60 18.23 46.37
N GLU A 61 15.46 17.74 47.27
CA GLU A 61 16.88 18.10 47.34
C GLU A 61 17.76 17.37 46.30
N ASP A 62 17.33 16.22 45.78
CA ASP A 62 18.15 15.42 44.84
C ASP A 62 18.08 15.94 43.39
N LEU A 63 17.06 16.72 43.05
CA LEU A 63 16.92 17.35 41.73
C LEU A 63 17.79 18.61 41.55
N LYS A 64 18.42 19.13 42.61
CA LYS A 64 19.30 20.32 42.53
C LYS A 64 20.77 20.01 42.20
N LYS A 65 21.16 18.73 42.10
CA LYS A 65 22.56 18.33 41.83
C LYS A 65 22.85 17.89 40.39
N LEU A 66 21.84 17.81 39.51
CA LEU A 66 22.05 17.48 38.10
C LEU A 66 22.42 18.74 37.27
N LYS A 67 23.61 19.29 37.48
CA LYS A 67 24.22 20.26 36.57
C LYS A 67 24.91 19.51 35.43
N MET A 68 24.23 19.30 34.32
CA MET A 68 24.88 18.86 33.09
C MET A 68 25.71 20.01 32.51
N PRO A 69 27.00 19.81 32.18
CA PRO A 69 27.82 20.84 31.54
C PRO A 69 27.40 20.99 30.08
N PHE A 70 26.86 22.15 29.73
CA PHE A 70 26.70 22.53 28.33
C PHE A 70 28.09 22.80 27.71
N PRO A 71 28.38 22.28 26.51
CA PRO A 71 29.60 22.63 25.80
C PRO A 71 29.60 24.11 25.42
N ASN A 72 30.73 24.75 25.72
CA ASN A 72 30.99 26.17 25.58
C ASN A 72 30.98 26.58 24.09
N LYS A 73 30.16 27.56 23.72
CA LYS A 73 30.20 28.20 22.39
C LYS A 73 31.41 29.15 22.35
N ALA A 74 32.57 28.65 21.97
CA ALA A 74 33.69 29.46 21.51
C ALA A 74 34.46 28.69 20.43
N ASP A 75 34.85 29.43 19.39
CA ASP A 75 35.75 29.02 18.29
C ASP A 75 35.19 28.08 17.20
N ILE A 76 34.33 28.64 16.35
CA ILE A 76 34.28 28.25 14.94
C ILE A 76 34.63 29.50 14.11
N SER A 77 35.92 29.69 13.86
CA SER A 77 36.43 30.68 12.93
C SER A 77 36.13 30.24 11.49
N ALA A 78 35.37 31.06 10.76
CA ALA A 78 35.10 30.88 9.34
C ALA A 78 36.40 30.95 8.50
N PRO A 79 36.59 30.09 7.48
CA PRO A 79 37.72 30.21 6.57
C PRO A 79 37.50 31.39 5.61
N LYS A 80 38.48 32.29 5.56
CA LYS A 80 38.59 33.36 4.54
C LYS A 80 38.82 32.73 3.17
N ILE A 81 37.88 32.96 2.25
CA ILE A 81 38.04 32.66 0.83
C ILE A 81 38.81 33.83 0.20
N ASN A 82 40.03 33.56 -0.25
CA ASN A 82 40.83 34.47 -1.06
C ASN A 82 40.35 34.41 -2.52
N ASN A 83 39.90 35.56 -3.04
CA ASN A 83 39.62 35.74 -4.47
C ASN A 83 40.93 35.95 -5.23
N GLU A 84 41.51 34.88 -5.76
CA GLU A 84 42.52 35.00 -6.82
C GLU A 84 41.87 34.92 -8.21
N LYS A 85 42.12 35.98 -8.97
CA LYS A 85 41.63 36.25 -10.31
C LYS A 85 42.41 35.38 -11.30
N MET A 86 41.90 34.19 -11.62
CA MET A 86 42.45 33.35 -12.69
C MET A 86 41.97 33.86 -14.06
N THR A 87 42.91 34.41 -14.83
CA THR A 87 42.77 34.67 -16.26
C THR A 87 42.79 33.36 -17.04
N VAL A 88 41.67 33.03 -17.70
CA VAL A 88 41.55 31.89 -18.60
C VAL A 88 42.26 32.24 -19.92
N LYS A 89 43.31 31.47 -20.23
CA LYS A 89 43.94 31.40 -21.55
C LYS A 89 43.17 30.43 -22.43
N ASP A 90 43.12 30.80 -23.70
CA ASP A 90 42.41 30.17 -24.81
C ASP A 90 42.69 28.67 -24.96
N SER A 91 41.62 27.88 -25.09
CA SER A 91 41.64 26.53 -25.64
C SER A 91 40.85 26.52 -26.97
N PRO A 92 41.45 26.06 -28.09
CA PRO A 92 40.88 26.16 -29.42
C PRO A 92 40.27 24.83 -29.83
N PHE A 93 39.00 24.57 -29.54
CA PHE A 93 38.26 23.50 -30.20
C PHE A 93 36.78 23.78 -30.04
N LEU A 94 36.15 24.28 -31.11
CA LEU A 94 34.73 24.13 -31.46
C LEU A 94 34.45 25.02 -32.68
N GLU A 95 34.64 24.46 -33.88
CA GLU A 95 34.04 25.00 -35.10
C GLU A 95 32.77 24.21 -35.44
N LYS A 96 31.65 24.96 -35.38
CA LYS A 96 30.64 25.16 -36.43
C LYS A 96 29.85 23.98 -37.05
N ASN A 97 28.55 24.30 -37.13
CA ASN A 97 27.57 23.95 -38.18
C ASN A 97 27.02 22.51 -38.10
N THR A 98 25.72 22.25 -38.25
CA THR A 98 24.70 22.86 -39.11
C THR A 98 23.30 22.68 -38.53
N SER A 99 22.45 23.69 -38.69
CA SER A 99 20.99 23.62 -38.55
C SER A 99 20.38 22.79 -39.68
N PHE A 100 19.63 21.74 -39.32
CA PHE A 100 18.86 20.94 -40.26
C PHE A 100 17.40 21.44 -40.26
N ARG A 101 16.98 22.07 -41.36
CA ARG A 101 15.58 22.38 -41.69
C ARG A 101 15.03 21.21 -42.50
N ILE A 102 13.87 20.69 -42.09
CA ILE A 102 13.10 19.72 -42.88
C ILE A 102 12.04 20.51 -43.64
N ASP A 103 12.19 20.58 -44.96
CA ASP A 103 11.12 20.94 -45.88
C ASP A 103 10.47 19.64 -46.41
N LEU A 104 9.16 19.49 -46.15
CA LEU A 104 8.32 18.47 -46.79
C LEU A 104 7.73 19.06 -48.08
N SER A 105 8.09 18.49 -49.24
CA SER A 105 7.20 18.51 -50.40
C SER A 105 7.51 17.38 -51.39
N GLN A 106 6.51 16.51 -51.54
CA GLN A 106 5.93 15.98 -52.78
C GLN A 106 6.76 15.19 -53.82
N ASN A 107 6.07 14.14 -54.29
CA ASN A 107 6.04 13.51 -55.61
C ASN A 107 6.92 12.29 -55.92
N ALA A 108 6.23 11.15 -55.91
CA ALA A 108 6.02 10.23 -57.04
C ALA A 108 7.24 9.76 -57.84
N LYS A 109 7.48 8.44 -57.83
CA LYS A 109 7.24 7.55 -58.99
C LYS A 109 7.62 6.10 -58.72
N GLU A 110 6.81 5.24 -59.33
CA GLU A 110 7.01 3.82 -59.62
C GLU A 110 8.44 3.46 -60.06
N SER A 111 8.92 2.28 -59.64
CA SER A 111 9.37 1.25 -60.59
C SER A 111 9.64 -0.07 -59.86
N ASP A 112 9.00 -1.13 -60.35
CA ASP A 112 9.38 -2.51 -60.15
C ASP A 112 10.80 -2.75 -60.68
N LEU A 113 11.62 -3.54 -59.99
CA LEU A 113 12.27 -4.73 -60.56
C LEU A 113 13.03 -5.55 -59.51
N ASN A 114 12.88 -6.86 -59.64
CA ASN A 114 13.71 -7.94 -59.13
C ASN A 114 15.22 -7.62 -59.07
N GLU A 115 15.87 -7.93 -57.94
CA GLU A 115 17.17 -8.62 -58.01
C GLU A 115 17.39 -9.47 -56.75
N SER A 116 17.57 -10.76 -57.02
CA SER A 116 17.86 -11.82 -56.08
C SER A 116 19.38 -11.98 -55.92
N LEU A 117 19.77 -12.61 -54.81
CA LEU A 117 21.01 -13.38 -54.65
C LEU A 117 22.34 -12.62 -54.72
N VAL A 118 23.12 -12.76 -53.63
CA VAL A 118 24.59 -12.98 -53.55
C VAL A 118 25.20 -12.17 -52.39
N LYS A 119 25.31 -12.79 -51.20
CA LYS A 119 26.57 -13.05 -50.47
C LYS A 119 26.32 -13.36 -48.99
N LYS A 120 26.27 -14.66 -48.72
CA LYS A 120 26.79 -15.29 -47.51
C LYS A 120 28.33 -15.15 -47.50
N GLU A 121 28.89 -15.27 -46.30
CA GLU A 121 30.32 -15.31 -45.96
C GLU A 121 30.96 -13.95 -45.73
N PHE A 122 30.98 -13.50 -44.46
CA PHE A 122 32.17 -13.10 -43.70
C PHE A 122 31.73 -12.39 -42.41
N SER A 123 31.69 -13.10 -41.26
CA SER A 123 32.13 -12.56 -39.95
C SER A 123 31.91 -13.48 -38.73
N ASP A 124 32.08 -14.81 -38.83
CA ASP A 124 32.12 -15.71 -37.66
C ASP A 124 33.53 -15.86 -37.06
N LYS A 125 34.23 -14.75 -36.79
CA LYS A 125 35.60 -14.82 -36.24
C LYS A 125 35.99 -13.73 -35.24
N LYS A 126 35.03 -13.20 -34.47
CA LYS A 126 35.32 -12.20 -33.43
C LYS A 126 34.66 -12.41 -32.06
N ASN A 127 34.13 -13.60 -31.78
CA ASN A 127 33.42 -13.87 -30.52
C ASN A 127 34.06 -14.90 -29.58
N ILE A 128 35.31 -15.34 -29.83
CA ILE A 128 35.94 -16.39 -29.00
C ILE A 128 36.95 -15.83 -27.97
N ASP A 129 37.38 -14.56 -28.09
CA ASP A 129 38.35 -13.97 -27.16
C ASP A 129 37.75 -13.10 -26.05
N PHE A 130 36.43 -12.87 -26.04
CA PHE A 130 35.78 -12.05 -25.01
C PHE A 130 35.28 -12.88 -23.81
N GLU A 131 34.71 -14.06 -24.05
CA GLU A 131 34.23 -14.96 -22.97
C GLU A 131 35.35 -15.54 -22.09
N ARG A 132 36.61 -15.55 -22.58
CA ARG A 132 37.74 -16.09 -21.81
C ARG A 132 38.32 -15.09 -20.80
N LYS A 133 38.06 -13.78 -20.94
CA LYS A 133 38.52 -12.77 -19.97
C LYS A 133 37.57 -12.61 -18.78
N GLU A 134 36.27 -12.70 -19.01
CA GLU A 134 35.27 -12.53 -17.96
C GLU A 134 35.26 -13.69 -16.96
N LYS A 135 35.54 -14.91 -17.43
CA LYS A 135 35.60 -16.10 -16.56
C LYS A 135 36.85 -16.16 -15.66
N VAL A 136 37.93 -15.44 -16.01
CA VAL A 136 39.15 -15.39 -15.20
C VAL A 136 39.03 -14.35 -14.08
N GLU A 137 38.38 -13.20 -14.34
CA GLU A 137 38.16 -12.18 -13.31
C GLU A 137 37.11 -12.59 -12.26
N ALA A 138 36.06 -13.32 -12.66
CA ALA A 138 35.07 -13.83 -11.70
C ALA A 138 35.66 -14.84 -10.69
N SER A 139 36.60 -15.70 -11.14
CA SER A 139 37.27 -16.66 -10.25
C SER A 139 38.28 -16.02 -9.28
N ALA A 140 38.92 -14.92 -9.69
CA ALA A 140 39.86 -14.19 -8.83
C ALA A 140 39.17 -13.33 -7.78
N LEU A 141 37.92 -12.91 -8.02
CA LEU A 141 37.13 -12.15 -7.06
C LEU A 141 36.57 -13.05 -5.94
N SER A 142 36.17 -14.29 -6.24
CA SER A 142 35.65 -15.22 -5.23
C SER A 142 36.73 -15.69 -4.25
N GLU A 143 37.96 -15.95 -4.73
CA GLU A 143 39.10 -16.30 -3.86
C GLU A 143 39.53 -15.17 -2.91
N ARG A 144 39.29 -13.89 -3.29
CA ARG A 144 39.57 -12.74 -2.41
C ARG A 144 38.50 -12.52 -1.35
N MET A 145 37.25 -12.90 -1.60
CA MET A 145 36.19 -12.78 -0.58
C MET A 145 36.28 -13.87 0.49
N GLU A 146 36.70 -15.08 0.13
CA GLU A 146 36.78 -16.20 1.08
C GLU A 146 37.94 -16.06 2.10
N ASN A 147 39.05 -15.43 1.69
CA ASN A 147 40.19 -15.20 2.58
C ASN A 147 39.96 -14.09 3.63
N ASN A 148 39.05 -13.15 3.39
CA ASN A 148 38.73 -12.08 4.36
C ASN A 148 37.73 -12.53 5.44
N PHE A 149 36.98 -13.62 5.24
CA PHE A 149 36.00 -14.11 6.21
C PHE A 149 36.61 -14.99 7.31
N SER A 150 37.74 -15.65 7.02
CA SER A 150 38.41 -16.55 7.97
C SER A 150 39.29 -15.83 9.00
N GLN A 151 39.73 -14.59 8.75
CA GLN A 151 40.58 -13.84 9.69
C GLN A 151 39.84 -13.12 10.83
N LYS A 152 38.50 -13.07 10.81
CA LYS A 152 37.71 -12.31 11.80
C LYS A 152 37.05 -13.20 12.89
N ARG A 153 37.25 -14.53 12.85
CA ARG A 153 36.69 -15.46 13.84
C ARG A 153 37.65 -15.82 15.00
N ASP A 154 38.94 -15.53 14.89
CA ASP A 154 39.93 -15.94 15.91
C ASP A 154 40.34 -14.83 16.90
N SER A 155 39.74 -13.64 16.83
CA SER A 155 40.15 -12.50 17.68
C SER A 155 39.18 -12.14 18.81
N LYS A 156 38.25 -13.03 19.20
CA LYS A 156 37.24 -12.73 20.25
C LYS A 156 37.07 -13.80 21.33
N MET A 157 38.14 -14.53 21.66
CA MET A 157 38.23 -15.34 22.88
C MET A 157 39.59 -15.09 23.52
N ASN A 158 39.66 -14.09 24.41
CA ASN A 158 40.60 -13.98 25.55
C ASN A 158 40.57 -12.56 26.10
N ASN A 159 39.57 -12.23 26.93
CA ASN A 159 39.71 -11.31 28.07
C ASN A 159 38.35 -11.09 28.76
N SER A 160 38.02 -11.94 29.73
CA SER A 160 37.14 -11.57 30.86
C SER A 160 37.35 -12.49 32.06
N LYS A 161 38.57 -12.48 32.60
CA LYS A 161 38.79 -12.84 34.02
C LYS A 161 39.07 -11.55 34.78
N GLN A 162 38.00 -10.92 35.28
CA GLN A 162 38.11 -9.89 36.31
C GLN A 162 37.07 -10.15 37.41
N SER A 163 37.62 -10.57 38.54
CA SER A 163 37.23 -10.24 39.92
C SER A 163 35.74 -10.19 40.27
N PHE A 164 35.27 -11.28 40.87
CA PHE A 164 34.18 -11.23 41.85
C PHE A 164 34.63 -10.45 43.08
N VAL A 165 34.06 -9.27 43.29
CA VAL A 165 34.08 -8.56 44.57
C VAL A 165 32.81 -8.93 45.31
N ALA A 166 32.97 -9.65 46.43
CA ALA A 166 31.89 -9.96 47.36
C ALA A 166 31.44 -8.65 48.04
N VAL A 167 30.22 -8.21 47.75
CA VAL A 167 29.54 -7.17 48.52
C VAL A 167 28.54 -7.89 49.44
N ASN A 168 28.90 -7.91 50.72
CA ASN A 168 28.00 -8.24 51.81
C ASN A 168 26.94 -7.14 51.91
N SER A 169 25.68 -7.48 51.67
CA SER A 169 24.53 -6.67 52.09
C SER A 169 23.76 -7.45 53.16
N SER A 170 23.99 -7.04 54.40
CA SER A 170 23.29 -7.45 55.62
C SER A 170 21.82 -7.00 55.57
N ASP A 171 20.95 -7.97 55.85
CA ASP A 171 19.72 -7.87 56.64
C ASP A 171 19.15 -6.47 56.90
N GLU A 172 18.05 -6.15 56.23
CA GLU A 172 17.06 -5.21 56.78
C GLU A 172 15.66 -5.80 56.63
N PHE A 173 15.07 -6.08 57.80
CA PHE A 173 13.79 -6.74 58.00
C PHE A 173 12.64 -5.95 57.34
N SER A 174 11.93 -6.61 56.43
CA SER A 174 10.66 -6.15 55.86
C SER A 174 9.56 -6.17 56.93
N HIS A 175 9.05 -4.99 57.30
CA HIS A 175 7.77 -4.91 58.01
C HIS A 175 6.60 -5.14 57.04
N PRO A 176 5.71 -6.12 57.30
CA PRO A 176 4.51 -6.31 56.49
C PRO A 176 3.56 -5.14 56.71
N ILE A 177 3.36 -4.32 55.67
CA ILE A 177 2.33 -3.28 55.67
C ILE A 177 0.99 -3.98 55.43
N GLU A 178 0.32 -4.38 56.52
CA GLU A 178 -1.07 -4.83 56.48
C GLU A 178 -1.98 -3.65 56.14
N LYS A 179 -2.22 -3.43 54.85
CA LYS A 179 -3.27 -2.50 54.40
C LYS A 179 -4.62 -3.12 54.73
N HIS A 180 -5.23 -2.65 55.81
CA HIS A 180 -6.59 -3.00 56.21
C HIS A 180 -7.58 -2.51 55.13
N LEU A 181 -7.82 -3.35 54.13
CA LEU A 181 -8.74 -3.09 53.03
C LEU A 181 -10.14 -2.91 53.63
N ASN A 182 -10.73 -1.73 53.45
CA ASN A 182 -12.05 -1.41 53.97
C ASN A 182 -13.11 -2.18 53.19
N TRP A 183 -13.33 -3.45 53.54
CA TRP A 183 -14.21 -4.40 52.85
C TRP A 183 -15.63 -3.84 52.60
N LYS A 184 -16.12 -3.00 53.51
CA LYS A 184 -17.40 -2.27 53.33
C LYS A 184 -17.44 -1.43 52.05
N LYS A 185 -16.34 -0.79 51.65
CA LYS A 185 -16.26 0.00 50.41
C LYS A 185 -16.24 -0.90 49.17
N VAL A 186 -15.56 -2.03 49.24
CA VAL A 186 -15.47 -3.00 48.13
C VAL A 186 -16.85 -3.60 47.83
N VAL A 187 -17.61 -3.97 48.87
CA VAL A 187 -18.97 -4.50 48.71
C VAL A 187 -19.90 -3.45 48.09
N VAL A 188 -19.84 -2.18 48.52
CA VAL A 188 -20.67 -1.11 47.96
C VAL A 188 -20.36 -0.87 46.47
N ILE A 189 -19.08 -0.83 46.10
CA ILE A 189 -18.66 -0.66 44.69
C ILE A 189 -19.15 -1.84 43.83
N SER A 190 -19.06 -3.07 44.35
CA SER A 190 -19.53 -4.26 43.65
C SER A 190 -21.05 -4.23 43.38
N VAL A 191 -21.85 -3.78 44.34
CA VAL A 191 -23.32 -3.68 44.16
C VAL A 191 -23.67 -2.61 43.12
N ILE A 192 -22.99 -1.47 43.13
CA ILE A 192 -23.20 -0.41 42.14
C ILE A 192 -22.86 -0.90 40.73
N ALA A 193 -21.76 -1.64 40.56
CA ALA A 193 -21.36 -2.19 39.27
C ALA A 193 -22.42 -3.17 38.70
N VAL A 194 -23.02 -4.02 39.56
CA VAL A 194 -24.07 -4.96 39.14
C VAL A 194 -25.34 -4.24 38.70
N ILE A 195 -25.73 -3.16 39.40
CA ILE A 195 -26.90 -2.34 39.02
C ILE A 195 -26.66 -1.68 37.66
N PHE A 196 -25.47 -1.12 37.43
CA PHE A 196 -25.13 -0.53 36.12
C PHE A 196 -25.17 -1.56 34.99
N LEU A 197 -24.62 -2.76 35.22
CA LEU A 197 -24.69 -3.87 34.24
C LEU A 197 -26.13 -4.27 33.92
N ALA A 198 -27.03 -4.30 34.89
CA ALA A 198 -28.44 -4.61 34.67
C ALA A 198 -29.17 -3.52 33.87
N VAL A 199 -28.90 -2.24 34.16
CA VAL A 199 -29.52 -1.10 33.45
C VAL A 199 -29.03 -1.03 32.00
N PHE A 200 -27.71 -1.11 31.79
CA PHE A 200 -27.14 -1.07 30.44
C PHE A 200 -27.50 -2.30 29.62
N GLY A 201 -27.47 -3.50 30.22
CA GLY A 201 -27.89 -4.74 29.56
C GLY A 201 -29.37 -4.72 29.18
N GLY A 202 -30.24 -4.23 30.06
CA GLY A 202 -31.68 -4.08 29.78
C GLY A 202 -31.98 -3.07 28.68
N ALA A 203 -31.29 -1.92 28.68
CA ALA A 203 -31.42 -0.91 27.63
C ALA A 203 -30.98 -1.43 26.26
N TYR A 204 -29.86 -2.17 26.21
CA TYR A 204 -29.35 -2.79 24.99
C TYR A 204 -30.33 -3.84 24.43
N TYR A 205 -30.89 -4.68 25.30
CA TYR A 205 -31.89 -5.68 24.90
C TYR A 205 -33.16 -5.03 24.31
N LEU A 206 -33.65 -3.94 24.92
CA LEU A 206 -34.80 -3.19 24.39
C LEU A 206 -34.50 -2.50 23.05
N TYR A 207 -33.27 -2.07 22.81
CA TYR A 207 -32.88 -1.44 21.55
C TYR A 207 -32.91 -2.44 20.38
N ILE A 208 -32.41 -3.67 20.59
CA ILE A 208 -32.40 -4.71 19.54
C ILE A 208 -33.83 -5.19 19.23
N THR A 209 -34.66 -5.42 20.25
CA THR A 209 -36.01 -5.95 20.05
C THR A 209 -36.98 -4.96 19.40
N ARG A 210 -36.70 -3.65 19.44
CA ARG A 210 -37.53 -2.63 18.76
C ARG A 210 -37.27 -2.49 17.26
N LYS A 211 -36.22 -3.11 16.71
CA LYS A 211 -35.91 -3.00 15.27
C LYS A 211 -36.63 -4.01 14.36
N THR A 212 -37.51 -4.86 14.90
CA THR A 212 -38.13 -5.94 14.12
C THR A 212 -39.66 -5.92 14.24
N ALA A 213 -40.29 -5.02 13.50
CA ALA A 213 -41.71 -5.13 13.12
C ALA A 213 -41.96 -4.25 11.90
N GLU A 214 -41.42 -4.63 10.75
CA GLU A 214 -41.95 -4.12 9.49
C GLU A 214 -43.38 -4.66 9.31
N PRO A 215 -44.36 -3.79 9.04
CA PRO A 215 -45.72 -4.22 8.77
C PRO A 215 -45.73 -5.00 7.45
N GLN A 216 -45.95 -6.32 7.53
CA GLN A 216 -46.24 -7.13 6.35
C GLN A 216 -47.57 -6.64 5.76
N LEU A 217 -47.48 -5.90 4.66
CA LEU A 217 -48.62 -5.60 3.81
C LEU A 217 -49.11 -6.92 3.20
N SER A 218 -50.28 -7.36 3.64
CA SER A 218 -51.01 -8.47 3.02
C SER A 218 -51.42 -8.06 1.61
N VAL A 219 -50.65 -8.46 0.62
CA VAL A 219 -51.02 -8.34 -0.80
C VAL A 219 -52.06 -9.42 -1.10
N GLU A 220 -53.30 -8.98 -1.30
CA GLU A 220 -54.40 -9.79 -1.84
C GLU A 220 -54.13 -10.01 -3.34
N ASN A 221 -53.89 -11.26 -3.74
CA ASN A 221 -53.63 -11.65 -5.13
C ASN A 221 -54.91 -11.61 -5.97
N PRO A 222 -55.00 -10.76 -7.02
CA PRO A 222 -55.94 -11.00 -8.10
C PRO A 222 -55.39 -12.12 -8.99
N ILE A 223 -56.18 -13.18 -9.14
CA ILE A 223 -55.96 -14.25 -10.12
C ILE A 223 -56.14 -13.61 -11.51
N ILE A 224 -55.03 -13.32 -12.20
CA ILE A 224 -55.04 -12.92 -13.60
C ILE A 224 -54.19 -13.93 -14.37
N ASP A 225 -54.90 -14.77 -15.09
CA ASP A 225 -54.44 -15.67 -16.13
C ASP A 225 -54.05 -14.79 -17.33
N ASN A 226 -52.75 -14.49 -17.51
CA ASN A 226 -52.23 -13.80 -18.67
C ASN A 226 -50.77 -14.21 -18.94
N ASP A 227 -50.51 -14.42 -20.23
CA ASP A 227 -49.25 -14.84 -20.84
C ASP A 227 -47.99 -14.35 -20.13
N VAL A 228 -47.15 -15.33 -19.76
CA VAL A 228 -45.81 -15.16 -19.20
C VAL A 228 -44.91 -14.53 -20.26
N VAL A 229 -44.97 -13.21 -20.39
CA VAL A 229 -43.84 -12.43 -20.89
C VAL A 229 -42.82 -12.50 -19.78
N SER A 230 -41.81 -13.35 -19.95
CA SER A 230 -40.64 -13.35 -19.08
C SER A 230 -40.02 -11.97 -19.16
N ASP A 231 -40.31 -11.13 -18.16
CA ASP A 231 -39.51 -9.96 -17.85
C ASP A 231 -38.11 -10.50 -17.53
N ILE A 232 -37.26 -10.48 -18.56
CA ILE A 232 -35.82 -10.63 -18.41
C ILE A 232 -35.44 -9.40 -17.60
N HIS A 233 -35.42 -9.55 -16.28
CA HIS A 233 -34.68 -8.66 -15.42
C HIS A 233 -33.26 -8.67 -15.98
N GLU A 234 -32.91 -7.58 -16.67
CA GLU A 234 -31.56 -7.24 -17.04
C GLU A 234 -30.80 -7.15 -15.72
N SER A 235 -30.24 -8.30 -15.33
CA SER A 235 -29.37 -8.43 -14.17
C SER A 235 -28.26 -7.44 -14.41
N ASP A 236 -28.18 -6.40 -13.59
CA ASP A 236 -27.05 -5.48 -13.58
C ASP A 236 -25.77 -6.33 -13.48
N GLU A 237 -25.10 -6.54 -14.61
CA GLU A 237 -23.89 -7.36 -14.66
C GLU A 237 -22.79 -6.61 -13.93
N PHE A 238 -22.35 -7.17 -12.80
CA PHE A 238 -21.20 -6.67 -12.05
C PHE A 238 -19.98 -6.62 -12.97
N MET A 239 -19.50 -5.41 -13.28
CA MET A 239 -18.34 -5.24 -14.18
C MET A 239 -17.04 -5.81 -13.61
N TYR A 240 -16.88 -5.82 -12.27
CA TYR A 240 -15.67 -6.30 -11.62
C TYR A 240 -15.95 -7.28 -10.49
N SER A 241 -15.14 -8.34 -10.43
CA SER A 241 -15.18 -9.34 -9.37
C SER A 241 -14.45 -8.84 -8.14
N SER A 242 -15.08 -8.95 -6.96
CA SER A 242 -14.40 -8.75 -5.67
C SER A 242 -13.56 -9.96 -5.26
N GLU A 243 -13.94 -11.15 -5.74
CA GLU A 243 -13.33 -12.43 -5.33
C GLU A 243 -12.15 -12.81 -6.22
N ASN A 244 -12.26 -12.60 -7.54
CA ASN A 244 -11.23 -12.98 -8.50
C ASN A 244 -10.45 -11.75 -8.99
N PRO A 245 -9.17 -11.90 -9.39
CA PRO A 245 -8.42 -10.84 -10.04
C PRO A 245 -9.08 -10.38 -11.34
N ASN A 246 -9.17 -9.08 -11.53
CA ASN A 246 -9.65 -8.45 -12.76
C ASN A 246 -8.45 -8.08 -13.65
N TYR A 247 -8.69 -7.74 -14.92
CA TYR A 247 -7.64 -7.36 -15.85
C TYR A 247 -7.86 -5.95 -16.39
N LEU A 248 -6.81 -5.13 -16.39
CA LEU A 248 -6.80 -3.83 -17.05
C LEU A 248 -5.75 -3.83 -18.16
N ASN A 249 -6.19 -3.57 -19.39
CA ASN A 249 -5.30 -3.44 -20.52
C ASN A 249 -4.73 -2.03 -20.59
N LEU A 250 -3.42 -1.93 -20.76
CA LEU A 250 -2.69 -0.68 -20.92
C LEU A 250 -1.86 -0.72 -22.20
N ASP A 251 -2.08 0.29 -23.05
CA ASP A 251 -1.26 0.48 -24.24
C ASP A 251 0.07 1.13 -23.85
N MET A 252 1.12 0.31 -23.79
CA MET A 252 2.45 0.71 -23.37
C MET A 252 3.15 1.68 -24.32
N GLU A 253 2.68 1.84 -25.56
CA GLU A 253 3.26 2.77 -26.53
C GLU A 253 2.72 4.19 -26.34
N THR A 254 1.47 4.30 -25.87
CA THR A 254 0.76 5.57 -25.69
C THR A 254 0.57 5.95 -24.22
N ALA A 255 0.83 5.01 -23.30
CA ALA A 255 0.69 5.20 -21.87
C ALA A 255 1.56 6.34 -21.35
N ASN A 256 0.91 7.28 -20.68
CA ASN A 256 1.54 8.33 -19.91
C ASN A 256 0.77 8.52 -18.60
N ASN A 257 1.29 9.36 -17.71
CA ASN A 257 0.66 9.62 -16.41
C ASN A 257 -0.81 10.06 -16.52
N GLU A 258 -1.15 10.87 -17.53
CA GLU A 258 -2.51 11.34 -17.74
C GLU A 258 -3.45 10.24 -18.22
N SER A 259 -3.03 9.44 -19.21
CA SER A 259 -3.85 8.34 -19.72
C SER A 259 -4.06 7.24 -18.67
N ILE A 260 -3.04 6.94 -17.86
CA ILE A 260 -3.17 5.97 -16.75
C ILE A 260 -4.09 6.53 -15.66
N SER A 261 -3.92 7.80 -15.26
CA SER A 261 -4.82 8.41 -14.28
C SER A 261 -6.28 8.43 -14.73
N GLN A 262 -6.51 8.65 -16.03
CA GLN A 262 -7.85 8.61 -16.63
C GLN A 262 -8.40 7.19 -16.64
N LEU A 263 -7.61 6.21 -17.09
CA LEU A 263 -7.98 4.79 -17.07
C LEU A 263 -8.43 4.36 -15.66
N LEU A 264 -7.63 4.68 -14.64
CA LEU A 264 -7.95 4.34 -13.25
C LEU A 264 -9.20 5.08 -12.76
N THR A 265 -9.36 6.35 -13.14
CA THR A 265 -10.57 7.13 -12.83
C THR A 265 -11.82 6.50 -13.44
N ASP A 266 -11.77 6.11 -14.71
CA ASP A 266 -12.87 5.45 -15.40
C ASP A 266 -13.16 4.08 -14.77
N THR A 267 -12.13 3.35 -14.34
CA THR A 267 -12.28 2.11 -13.58
C THR A 267 -13.04 2.36 -12.26
N PHE A 268 -12.72 3.41 -11.50
CA PHE A 268 -13.42 3.75 -10.26
C PHE A 268 -14.91 4.07 -10.46
N GLU A 269 -15.29 4.69 -11.58
CA GLU A 269 -16.70 5.00 -11.86
C GLU A 269 -17.54 3.75 -12.14
N ASN A 270 -16.89 2.68 -12.60
CA ASN A 270 -17.53 1.39 -12.88
C ASN A 270 -17.54 0.45 -11.65
N ILE A 271 -16.92 0.84 -10.52
CA ILE A 271 -17.02 0.09 -9.26
C ILE A 271 -18.37 0.40 -8.61
N LEU A 272 -19.14 -0.64 -8.32
CA LEU A 272 -20.48 -0.51 -7.75
C LEU A 272 -20.46 -0.01 -6.30
N VAL A 273 -21.58 0.58 -5.88
CA VAL A 273 -21.74 1.12 -4.51
C VAL A 273 -21.72 0.00 -3.46
N GLU A 274 -22.23 -1.19 -3.80
CA GLU A 274 -22.23 -2.38 -2.93
C GLU A 274 -20.81 -2.90 -2.66
N GLN A 275 -19.85 -2.53 -3.51
CA GLN A 275 -18.43 -2.87 -3.36
C GLN A 275 -17.63 -1.74 -2.69
N GLU A 276 -18.30 -0.76 -2.08
CA GLU A 276 -17.64 0.27 -1.29
C GLU A 276 -16.90 -0.36 -0.09
N ASN A 277 -15.67 0.09 0.12
CA ASN A 277 -14.73 -0.37 1.15
C ASN A 277 -14.17 -1.79 0.96
N ILE A 278 -14.35 -2.38 -0.23
CA ILE A 278 -13.70 -3.64 -0.62
C ILE A 278 -12.60 -3.32 -1.64
N ALA A 279 -11.40 -3.86 -1.43
CA ALA A 279 -10.30 -3.78 -2.36
C ALA A 279 -10.55 -4.73 -3.55
N ILE A 280 -10.73 -4.15 -4.74
CA ILE A 280 -10.88 -4.90 -5.99
C ILE A 280 -9.50 -4.99 -6.65
N GLU A 281 -9.09 -6.21 -6.96
CA GLU A 281 -7.76 -6.49 -7.50
C GLU A 281 -7.76 -6.44 -9.01
N PHE A 282 -6.70 -5.85 -9.58
CA PHE A 282 -6.44 -5.74 -10.99
C PHE A 282 -5.00 -6.14 -11.32
N ILE A 283 -4.87 -7.02 -12.31
CA ILE A 283 -3.61 -7.37 -12.96
C ILE A 283 -3.50 -6.52 -14.23
N LEU A 284 -2.46 -5.70 -14.32
CA LEU A 284 -2.23 -4.87 -15.50
C LEU A 284 -1.63 -5.72 -16.62
N ARG A 285 -2.20 -5.60 -17.82
CA ARG A 285 -1.76 -6.30 -19.02
C ARG A 285 -1.45 -5.34 -20.16
N ASP A 286 -0.54 -5.73 -21.06
CA ASP A 286 -0.32 -5.00 -22.31
C ASP A 286 -1.41 -5.33 -23.36
N ILE A 287 -1.34 -4.70 -24.53
CA ILE A 287 -2.23 -4.95 -25.67
C ILE A 287 -2.15 -6.38 -26.23
N ASN A 288 -1.10 -7.13 -25.88
CA ASN A 288 -0.90 -8.53 -26.26
C ASN A 288 -1.31 -9.49 -25.14
N ASN A 289 -2.00 -8.99 -24.11
CA ASN A 289 -2.49 -9.75 -22.96
C ASN A 289 -1.38 -10.34 -22.06
N ASN A 290 -0.17 -9.76 -22.10
CA ASN A 290 0.91 -10.14 -21.18
C ASN A 290 0.86 -9.30 -19.91
N PRO A 291 1.04 -9.88 -18.71
CA PRO A 291 1.22 -9.10 -17.49
C PRO A 291 2.38 -8.11 -17.61
N ILE A 292 2.17 -6.90 -17.12
CA ILE A 292 3.22 -5.87 -17.06
C ILE A 292 4.06 -6.12 -15.81
N ALA A 293 5.39 -6.07 -15.93
CA ALA A 293 6.30 -6.14 -14.78
C ALA A 293 6.26 -4.83 -13.96
N PHE A 294 6.43 -4.93 -12.64
CA PHE A 294 6.37 -3.80 -11.71
C PHE A 294 7.36 -2.69 -12.05
N SER A 295 8.60 -3.03 -12.39
CA SER A 295 9.64 -2.07 -12.79
C SER A 295 9.21 -1.22 -14.00
N ARG A 296 8.53 -1.85 -14.97
CA ARG A 296 8.01 -1.17 -16.16
C ARG A 296 6.80 -0.31 -15.81
N PHE A 297 5.92 -0.78 -14.94
CA PHE A 297 4.80 0.00 -14.42
C PHE A 297 5.28 1.26 -13.65
N ALA A 298 6.23 1.11 -12.74
CA ALA A 298 6.81 2.20 -11.97
C ALA A 298 7.48 3.27 -12.86
N TYR A 299 7.99 2.87 -14.02
CA TYR A 299 8.56 3.80 -15.00
C TYR A 299 7.48 4.60 -15.75
N ILE A 300 6.44 3.93 -16.29
CA ILE A 300 5.38 4.59 -17.08
C ILE A 300 4.41 5.42 -16.21
N PHE A 301 4.18 4.96 -14.99
CA PHE A 301 3.41 5.64 -13.96
C PHE A 301 4.44 6.12 -12.96
N PRO A 302 5.03 7.33 -13.13
CA PRO A 302 6.39 7.66 -12.67
C PRO A 302 6.55 7.66 -11.14
N LEU A 303 6.54 6.46 -10.56
CA LEU A 303 6.78 6.17 -9.16
C LEU A 303 8.28 6.40 -8.96
N SER A 304 8.62 7.51 -8.33
CA SER A 304 10.02 7.92 -8.15
C SER A 304 10.66 7.18 -6.98
N LEU A 305 10.51 5.85 -6.95
CA LEU A 305 11.03 4.98 -5.91
C LEU A 305 12.57 4.97 -5.94
N PRO A 306 13.25 5.03 -4.78
CA PRO A 306 14.70 4.91 -4.74
C PRO A 306 15.18 3.58 -5.33
N GLU A 307 16.33 3.59 -6.00
CA GLU A 307 16.92 2.38 -6.63
C GLU A 307 17.10 1.23 -5.62
N ALA A 308 17.48 1.56 -4.38
CA ALA A 308 17.59 0.58 -3.31
C ALA A 308 16.26 -0.13 -3.04
N VAL A 309 15.13 0.58 -3.07
CA VAL A 309 13.80 0.00 -2.88
C VAL A 309 13.40 -0.83 -4.09
N LEU A 310 13.56 -0.30 -5.32
CA LEU A 310 13.25 -1.02 -6.56
C LEU A 310 14.09 -2.30 -6.73
N GLY A 311 15.34 -2.28 -6.26
CA GLY A 311 16.25 -3.43 -6.29
C GLY A 311 15.74 -4.64 -5.51
N GLU A 312 14.91 -4.42 -4.48
CA GLU A 312 14.33 -5.46 -3.62
C GLU A 312 12.94 -5.96 -4.08
N MET A 313 12.35 -5.32 -5.10
CA MET A 313 11.05 -5.70 -5.66
C MET A 313 11.23 -6.72 -6.80
N ASP A 314 10.29 -7.66 -6.90
CA ASP A 314 10.18 -8.59 -8.02
C ASP A 314 9.31 -8.00 -9.16
N GLU A 315 9.08 -8.79 -10.21
CA GLU A 315 8.33 -8.37 -11.40
C GLU A 315 6.82 -8.41 -11.19
N ASN A 316 6.32 -9.33 -10.36
CA ASN A 316 4.88 -9.52 -10.14
C ASN A 316 4.31 -8.46 -9.21
N PHE A 317 3.16 -7.90 -9.60
CA PHE A 317 2.39 -7.03 -8.74
C PHE A 317 0.92 -7.04 -9.10
N SER A 318 0.10 -6.61 -8.14
CA SER A 318 -1.33 -6.36 -8.31
C SER A 318 -1.68 -4.94 -7.87
N LEU A 319 -2.60 -4.32 -8.59
CA LEU A 319 -3.19 -3.03 -8.26
C LEU A 319 -4.53 -3.26 -7.56
N PHE A 320 -4.77 -2.57 -6.46
CA PHE A 320 -6.02 -2.63 -5.73
C PHE A 320 -6.73 -1.29 -5.80
N LEU A 321 -7.99 -1.30 -6.20
CA LEU A 321 -8.83 -0.10 -6.22
C LEU A 321 -9.93 -0.26 -5.17
N MET A 322 -10.11 0.76 -4.35
CA MET A 322 -11.15 0.78 -3.32
C MET A 322 -11.85 2.14 -3.31
N LYS A 323 -13.18 2.11 -3.30
CA LYS A 323 -14.02 3.30 -3.17
C LYS A 323 -14.49 3.42 -1.72
N ASN A 324 -14.31 4.58 -1.10
CA ASN A 324 -14.84 4.89 0.24
C ASN A 324 -15.63 6.20 0.16
N GLY A 325 -16.93 6.08 -0.11
CA GLY A 325 -17.78 7.19 -0.52
C GLY A 325 -17.24 7.85 -1.79
N ASN A 326 -16.97 9.15 -1.73
CA ASN A 326 -16.40 9.90 -2.86
C ASN A 326 -14.87 9.78 -2.99
N ASN A 327 -14.21 9.10 -2.06
CA ASN A 327 -12.77 8.97 -2.08
C ASN A 327 -12.34 7.73 -2.86
N ARG A 328 -11.44 7.93 -3.80
CA ARG A 328 -10.79 6.87 -4.59
C ARG A 328 -9.47 6.51 -3.92
N ARG A 329 -9.29 5.24 -3.55
CA ARG A 329 -8.13 4.73 -2.83
C ARG A 329 -7.44 3.68 -3.67
N ILE A 330 -6.11 3.75 -3.72
CA ILE A 330 -5.27 2.85 -4.48
C ILE A 330 -4.37 2.12 -3.50
N GLY A 331 -4.30 0.81 -3.67
CA GLY A 331 -3.32 -0.08 -3.08
C GLY A 331 -2.45 -0.73 -4.15
N LEU A 332 -1.25 -1.14 -3.77
CA LEU A 332 -0.34 -1.97 -4.56
C LEU A 332 0.13 -3.11 -3.67
N ALA A 333 0.20 -4.31 -4.23
CA ALA A 333 0.93 -5.44 -3.65
C ALA A 333 2.00 -5.86 -4.65
N VAL A 334 3.27 -5.81 -4.24
CA VAL A 334 4.41 -6.14 -5.08
C VAL A 334 5.17 -7.29 -4.44
N ASP A 335 5.49 -8.33 -5.20
CA ASP A 335 6.32 -9.43 -4.70
C ASP A 335 7.71 -8.88 -4.33
N VAL A 336 8.30 -9.39 -3.24
CA VAL A 336 9.64 -8.99 -2.81
C VAL A 336 10.64 -10.12 -2.92
N LYS A 337 11.91 -9.77 -3.19
CA LYS A 337 13.00 -10.76 -3.31
C LYS A 337 13.41 -11.35 -1.97
N ASP A 338 13.49 -10.52 -0.93
CA ASP A 338 13.80 -10.95 0.43
C ASP A 338 12.99 -10.16 1.46
N SER A 339 11.97 -10.81 2.03
CA SER A 339 11.07 -10.22 3.03
C SER A 339 11.77 -9.83 4.34
N ASN A 340 12.99 -10.28 4.59
CA ASN A 340 13.78 -9.88 5.76
C ASN A 340 14.57 -8.58 5.52
N VAL A 341 14.97 -8.30 4.27
CA VAL A 341 15.79 -7.13 3.91
C VAL A 341 14.92 -5.90 3.65
N VAL A 342 13.80 -6.08 2.93
CA VAL A 342 12.92 -4.99 2.49
C VAL A 342 12.48 -4.05 3.63
N PRO A 343 12.10 -4.51 4.84
CA PRO A 343 11.70 -3.61 5.92
C PRO A 343 12.76 -2.57 6.30
N PHE A 344 14.05 -2.96 6.26
CA PHE A 344 15.16 -2.07 6.58
C PHE A 344 15.38 -1.05 5.47
N VAL A 345 15.39 -1.51 4.21
CA VAL A 345 15.57 -0.66 3.02
C VAL A 345 14.44 0.37 2.92
N LEU A 346 13.19 -0.03 3.15
CA LEU A 346 12.06 0.90 3.16
C LEU A 346 12.20 1.95 4.26
N LYS A 347 12.56 1.53 5.48
CA LYS A 347 12.71 2.43 6.62
C LYS A 347 13.78 3.50 6.39
N GLU A 348 14.91 3.14 5.78
CA GLU A 348 15.98 4.09 5.43
C GLU A 348 15.52 5.12 4.38
N ASN A 349 14.52 4.78 3.56
CA ASN A 349 14.04 5.59 2.44
C ASN A 349 12.70 6.29 2.71
N GLU A 350 12.12 6.16 3.90
CA GLU A 350 10.82 6.74 4.30
C GLU A 350 10.70 8.25 3.99
N SER A 351 11.78 9.02 4.15
CA SER A 351 11.80 10.47 3.88
C SER A 351 11.49 10.84 2.43
N THR A 352 11.74 9.94 1.47
CA THR A 352 11.46 10.15 0.04
C THR A 352 10.22 9.41 -0.44
N LEU A 353 9.76 8.43 0.34
CA LEU A 353 8.71 7.48 -0.06
C LEU A 353 7.37 8.18 -0.32
N VAL A 354 6.97 9.15 0.52
CA VAL A 354 5.71 9.89 0.32
C VAL A 354 5.72 10.65 -1.02
N SER A 355 6.83 11.30 -1.36
CA SER A 355 6.96 12.02 -2.62
C SER A 355 6.99 11.06 -3.81
N ALA A 356 7.67 9.92 -3.67
CA ALA A 356 7.77 8.89 -4.71
C ALA A 356 6.40 8.32 -5.12
N LEU A 357 5.46 8.28 -4.17
CA LEU A 357 4.15 7.64 -4.33
C LEU A 357 3.01 8.64 -4.53
N ARG A 358 3.32 9.94 -4.65
CA ARG A 358 2.32 11.01 -4.78
C ARG A 358 1.31 10.78 -5.91
N LEU A 359 1.71 10.08 -6.97
CA LEU A 359 0.82 9.81 -8.12
C LEU A 359 -0.31 8.83 -7.78
N LEU A 360 -0.17 8.00 -6.74
CA LEU A 360 -1.25 7.10 -6.31
C LEU A 360 -2.49 7.86 -5.79
N PHE A 361 -2.36 9.15 -5.49
CA PHE A 361 -3.49 10.02 -5.15
C PHE A 361 -4.24 10.57 -6.38
N LEU A 362 -3.95 10.07 -7.59
CA LEU A 362 -4.66 10.43 -8.84
C LEU A 362 -4.76 11.95 -9.08
N LYS A 363 -3.63 12.64 -8.95
CA LYS A 363 -3.51 14.11 -9.10
C LYS A 363 -4.30 14.93 -8.06
N LYS A 364 -4.86 14.30 -7.01
CA LYS A 364 -5.36 15.03 -5.85
C LYS A 364 -4.21 15.81 -5.23
N GLU A 365 -4.46 17.08 -4.90
CA GLU A 365 -3.48 17.91 -4.21
C GLU A 365 -3.30 17.39 -2.78
N ILE A 366 -2.29 16.55 -2.60
CA ILE A 366 -1.71 16.30 -1.28
C ILE A 366 -0.84 17.51 -0.93
N GLY A 367 -1.00 18.03 0.29
CA GLY A 367 -0.35 19.26 0.76
C GLY A 367 1.19 19.17 0.80
N ASP A 368 1.83 20.04 1.59
CA ASP A 368 3.29 19.99 1.75
C ASP A 368 3.71 18.71 2.48
N VAL A 369 4.40 17.83 1.75
CA VAL A 369 4.89 16.52 2.24
C VAL A 369 6.26 16.60 2.91
N SER A 370 6.90 17.77 2.96
CA SER A 370 8.30 17.91 3.42
C SER A 370 8.54 17.55 4.89
N ASN A 371 7.49 17.57 5.71
CA ASN A 371 7.56 17.31 7.16
C ASN A 371 6.75 16.09 7.60
N VAL A 372 6.43 15.19 6.66
CA VAL A 372 5.65 13.99 6.98
C VAL A 372 6.58 12.93 7.58
N GLU A 373 6.28 12.50 8.79
CA GLU A 373 7.03 11.46 9.52
C GLU A 373 6.23 10.15 9.53
N PHE A 374 6.92 9.05 9.26
CA PHE A 374 6.36 7.71 9.36
C PHE A 374 6.31 7.23 10.82
N LYS A 375 5.15 6.72 11.22
CA LYS A 375 4.86 6.18 12.55
C LYS A 375 4.67 4.67 12.49
N ASP A 376 4.88 4.03 13.63
CA ASP A 376 4.58 2.61 13.82
C ASP A 376 3.10 2.39 14.13
N GLY A 377 2.54 1.34 13.54
CA GLY A 377 1.20 0.84 13.80
C GLY A 377 1.13 -0.67 13.60
N SER A 378 -0.07 -1.21 13.75
CA SER A 378 -0.33 -2.63 13.49
C SER A 378 -1.76 -2.87 13.03
N TYR A 379 -1.94 -3.94 12.28
CA TYR A 379 -3.24 -4.49 11.94
C TYR A 379 -3.20 -6.00 12.20
N GLY A 380 -3.97 -6.47 13.19
CA GLY A 380 -3.78 -7.81 13.74
C GLY A 380 -2.34 -8.00 14.25
N ASN A 381 -1.65 -9.01 13.74
CA ASN A 381 -0.24 -9.31 14.00
C ASN A 381 0.73 -8.70 12.96
N ILE A 382 0.22 -7.94 11.99
CA ILE A 382 1.01 -7.37 10.90
C ILE A 382 1.48 -5.97 11.31
N ARG A 383 2.79 -5.72 11.22
CA ARG A 383 3.37 -4.41 11.47
C ARG A 383 3.11 -3.49 10.29
N VAL A 384 2.62 -2.28 10.58
CA VAL A 384 2.30 -1.27 9.59
C VAL A 384 3.13 -0.03 9.87
N ARG A 385 3.66 0.60 8.83
CA ARG A 385 4.27 1.93 8.88
C ARG A 385 3.34 2.88 8.14
N TYR A 386 3.05 4.04 8.73
CA TYR A 386 2.11 4.99 8.13
C TYR A 386 2.55 6.44 8.26
N ALA A 387 2.21 7.23 7.26
CA ALA A 387 2.53 8.64 7.14
C ALA A 387 1.25 9.40 6.75
N ASN A 388 0.71 10.22 7.67
CA ASN A 388 -0.49 11.01 7.39
C ASN A 388 -0.12 12.20 6.52
N VAL A 389 -0.69 12.27 5.32
CA VAL A 389 -0.38 13.33 4.36
C VAL A 389 -1.45 14.42 4.38
N ASN A 390 -2.72 14.04 4.46
CA ASN A 390 -3.83 14.96 4.68
C ASN A 390 -4.83 14.36 5.69
N PRO A 391 -4.67 14.65 6.99
CA PRO A 391 -5.54 14.10 8.03
C PRO A 391 -7.01 14.49 7.89
N ALA A 392 -7.33 15.63 7.26
CA ALA A 392 -8.71 16.09 7.10
C ALA A 392 -9.51 15.19 6.16
N ASP A 393 -8.84 14.65 5.13
CA ASP A 393 -9.45 13.74 4.15
C ASP A 393 -9.17 12.27 4.45
N GLY A 394 -8.43 11.99 5.52
CA GLY A 394 -7.96 10.64 5.85
C GLY A 394 -6.96 10.08 4.83
N ASP A 395 -6.21 10.95 4.14
CA ASP A 395 -5.17 10.54 3.19
C ASP A 395 -3.87 10.24 3.95
N SER A 396 -3.34 9.06 3.71
CA SER A 396 -2.07 8.60 4.29
C SER A 396 -1.34 7.71 3.31
N ILE A 397 -0.04 7.54 3.48
CA ILE A 397 0.69 6.44 2.89
C ILE A 397 0.89 5.41 3.97
N ASP A 398 0.27 4.25 3.83
CA ASP A 398 0.39 3.13 4.74
C ASP A 398 1.07 1.98 4.01
N TYR A 399 2.03 1.32 4.65
CA TYR A 399 2.67 0.14 4.07
C TYR A 399 2.97 -0.95 5.09
N ALA A 400 3.07 -2.18 4.59
CA ALA A 400 3.43 -3.37 5.36
C ALA A 400 4.22 -4.36 4.49
N ILE A 401 5.00 -5.23 5.13
CA ILE A 401 5.57 -6.43 4.50
C ILE A 401 4.79 -7.62 5.04
N TRP A 402 4.12 -8.36 4.16
CA TRP A 402 3.29 -9.50 4.53
C TRP A 402 3.19 -10.50 3.38
N ALA A 403 3.25 -11.80 3.71
CA ALA A 403 3.18 -12.89 2.74
C ALA A 403 4.15 -12.70 1.54
N ASP A 404 5.40 -12.33 1.84
CA ASP A 404 6.45 -12.05 0.85
C ASP A 404 6.06 -10.98 -0.19
N LYS A 405 5.19 -10.05 0.20
CA LYS A 405 4.78 -8.89 -0.58
C LYS A 405 5.04 -7.58 0.17
N PHE A 406 5.43 -6.56 -0.57
CA PHE A 406 5.37 -5.17 -0.18
C PHE A 406 3.98 -4.61 -0.50
N LEU A 407 3.21 -4.34 0.54
CA LEU A 407 1.86 -3.80 0.46
C LEU A 407 1.91 -2.30 0.75
N ILE A 408 1.30 -1.48 -0.09
CA ILE A 408 1.23 -0.04 0.11
C ILE A 408 -0.10 0.52 -0.36
N SER A 409 -0.65 1.53 0.34
CA SER A 409 -1.91 2.15 -0.03
C SER A 409 -1.96 3.66 0.26
N THR A 410 -2.97 4.32 -0.30
CA THR A 410 -3.26 5.76 -0.08
C THR A 410 -4.21 6.05 1.09
N ASN A 411 -4.58 5.02 1.86
CA ASN A 411 -5.13 5.19 3.20
C ASN A 411 -5.08 3.88 4.02
N LYS A 412 -5.18 4.04 5.34
CA LYS A 412 -5.24 2.94 6.33
C LYS A 412 -6.26 1.86 5.99
N ASP A 413 -7.50 2.22 5.63
CA ASP A 413 -8.56 1.23 5.40
C ASP A 413 -8.34 0.47 4.08
N SER A 414 -7.76 1.11 3.07
CA SER A 414 -7.36 0.43 1.83
C SER A 414 -6.25 -0.58 2.09
N LEU A 415 -5.25 -0.25 2.92
CA LEU A 415 -4.19 -1.23 3.26
C LEU A 415 -4.79 -2.46 3.95
N ARG A 416 -5.71 -2.23 4.90
CA ARG A 416 -6.38 -3.31 5.64
C ARG A 416 -7.18 -4.21 4.72
N SER A 417 -7.96 -3.62 3.81
CA SER A 417 -8.73 -4.40 2.84
C SER A 417 -7.84 -5.22 1.89
N VAL A 418 -6.69 -4.68 1.48
CA VAL A 418 -5.67 -5.43 0.72
C VAL A 418 -5.11 -6.60 1.53
N ILE A 419 -4.77 -6.37 2.81
CA ILE A 419 -4.28 -7.41 3.70
C ILE A 419 -5.33 -8.53 3.87
N ASP A 420 -6.59 -8.15 4.17
CA ASP A 420 -7.68 -9.10 4.38
C ASP A 420 -7.91 -9.97 3.15
N LYS A 421 -7.83 -9.37 1.95
CA LYS A 421 -7.94 -10.10 0.68
C LYS A 421 -6.81 -11.11 0.49
N ILE A 422 -5.56 -10.70 0.67
CA ILE A 422 -4.39 -11.59 0.54
C ILE A 422 -4.44 -12.73 1.58
N GLU A 423 -4.90 -12.44 2.80
CA GLU A 423 -5.06 -13.45 3.85
C GLU A 423 -6.16 -14.46 3.49
N ALA A 424 -7.28 -14.01 2.91
CA ALA A 424 -8.34 -14.88 2.44
C ALA A 424 -7.88 -15.81 1.31
N GLU A 425 -7.14 -15.28 0.33
CA GLU A 425 -6.56 -16.06 -0.78
C GLU A 425 -5.63 -17.15 -0.26
N LYS A 426 -4.70 -16.79 0.64
CA LYS A 426 -3.77 -17.75 1.25
C LYS A 426 -4.50 -18.87 2.01
N ASN A 427 -5.56 -18.52 2.74
CA ASN A 427 -6.36 -19.51 3.47
C ASN A 427 -7.13 -20.43 2.50
N SER A 428 -7.56 -19.92 1.34
CA SER A 428 -8.25 -20.72 0.33
C SER A 428 -7.32 -21.72 -0.37
N GLU A 429 -6.07 -21.35 -0.64
CA GLU A 429 -5.06 -22.24 -1.22
C GLU A 429 -4.72 -23.42 -0.30
N GLN A 430 -4.64 -23.18 1.02
CA GLN A 430 -4.36 -24.23 2.00
C GLN A 430 -5.47 -25.28 2.10
N ILE A 431 -6.73 -24.92 1.84
CA ILE A 431 -7.85 -25.87 1.89
C ILE A 431 -7.83 -26.82 0.70
N VAL A 432 -7.37 -26.36 -0.47
CA VAL A 432 -7.32 -27.19 -1.68
C VAL A 432 -6.27 -28.30 -1.54
N GLU A 433 -5.10 -27.99 -0.97
CA GLU A 433 -4.01 -28.96 -0.82
C GLU A 433 -4.35 -30.13 0.11
N VAL A 434 -5.17 -29.90 1.14
CA VAL A 434 -5.56 -30.96 2.11
C VAL A 434 -6.52 -31.97 1.50
N ASN A 435 -7.41 -31.55 0.59
CA ASN A 435 -8.42 -32.44 0.02
C ASN A 435 -7.88 -33.38 -1.06
N ASP A 436 -6.78 -33.02 -1.73
CA ASP A 436 -6.17 -33.87 -2.75
C ASP A 436 -5.31 -35.01 -2.16
N ALA A 437 -4.84 -34.86 -0.91
CA ALA A 437 -4.00 -35.86 -0.26
C ALA A 437 -4.76 -37.11 0.23
N ASP A 438 -6.06 -36.99 0.55
CA ASP A 438 -6.84 -38.07 1.17
C ASP A 438 -7.60 -38.97 0.18
N ILE A 439 -7.54 -38.69 -1.13
CA ILE A 439 -8.31 -39.44 -2.15
C ILE A 439 -7.51 -40.60 -2.79
N PHE A 440 -6.19 -40.71 -2.54
CA PHE A 440 -5.33 -41.65 -3.27
C PHE A 440 -4.97 -42.97 -2.58
N ASP A 441 -5.44 -43.28 -1.36
CA ASP A 441 -4.96 -44.48 -0.63
C ASP A 441 -6.00 -45.61 -0.41
N GLU A 442 -7.21 -45.55 -0.99
CA GLU A 442 -8.24 -46.58 -0.72
C GLU A 442 -8.67 -47.42 -1.93
N ASN A 443 -7.87 -47.48 -3.01
CA ASN A 443 -8.21 -48.34 -4.15
C ASN A 443 -7.03 -49.07 -4.81
N GLN A 444 -6.04 -49.49 -4.02
CA GLN A 444 -5.23 -50.67 -4.38
C GLN A 444 -5.96 -51.94 -3.93
N GLY A 445 -7.14 -52.15 -4.53
CA GLY A 445 -7.76 -53.46 -4.56
C GLY A 445 -6.88 -54.41 -5.37
N ASP A 446 -6.42 -55.46 -4.71
CA ASP A 446 -5.64 -56.58 -5.21
C ASP A 446 -6.24 -57.16 -6.52
N VAL A 447 -5.63 -56.87 -7.69
CA VAL A 447 -6.07 -57.38 -9.01
C VAL A 447 -5.22 -58.58 -9.43
N SER A 448 -4.94 -59.52 -8.51
CA SER A 448 -4.11 -60.69 -8.81
C SER A 448 -4.82 -61.86 -9.49
N ASP A 449 -6.15 -61.87 -9.65
CA ASP A 449 -6.89 -63.13 -9.91
C ASP A 449 -7.68 -63.20 -11.24
N LEU A 450 -7.09 -62.81 -12.38
CA LEU A 450 -7.68 -63.07 -13.71
C LEU A 450 -6.69 -63.71 -14.70
N GLU A 451 -6.21 -64.90 -14.37
CA GLU A 451 -5.55 -65.80 -15.33
C GLU A 451 -6.55 -66.75 -16.02
N THR A 452 -6.70 -66.54 -17.33
CA THR A 452 -6.83 -67.55 -18.40
C THR A 452 -8.01 -68.54 -18.39
N GLY A 453 -9.04 -68.20 -19.17
CA GLY A 453 -10.01 -69.16 -19.74
C GLY A 453 -9.90 -69.23 -21.26
N ILE A 454 -9.09 -70.18 -21.76
CA ILE A 454 -8.95 -70.50 -23.20
C ILE A 454 -10.20 -71.26 -23.66
N VAL A 455 -10.92 -70.71 -24.65
CA VAL A 455 -12.04 -71.38 -25.34
C VAL A 455 -11.50 -72.23 -26.49
N LYS A 456 -12.03 -73.45 -26.61
CA LYS A 456 -11.75 -74.45 -27.66
C LYS A 456 -12.91 -74.54 -28.63
#